data_AF-A0A0C3G6W4-F1
#
_entry.id   AF-A0A0C3G6W4-F1
#
_cell.length_a   1.000
_cell.length_b   1.000
_cell.length_c   1.000
_cell.angle_alpha   90.00
_cell.angle_beta   90.00
_cell.angle_gamma   90.00
#
_symmetry.space_group_name_H-M   'P 1'
#
loop_
_entity.id
_entity.type
_entity.pdbx_description
1 polymer ?
#
loop_
_entity_poly.entity_id
_entity_poly.type
_entity_poly.pdbx_seq_one_letter_code
_entity_poly.pdbx_strand_id
1 'polypeptide(L)'
;MKRFLYGTKVNGVVKIGKQVSFGPELEIQPDIIAPARKTSQSAKYKLFGVLYHHGVSASGGHCTLDVLHPSRDLNSKPRESWIRIDDELVSDVRSEDVFGGVDRDDRCAYLLFYRRISGAIATSTYG
;
A
#
# COMPACT_ATOMS: atom_id res chain seq x y z
N MET A 1 8.13 3.11 -4.65
CA MET A 1 8.87 2.31 -5.66
C MET A 1 9.42 3.24 -6.73
N LYS A 2 10.66 3.07 -7.21
CA LYS A 2 11.18 3.92 -8.31
C LYS A 2 10.55 3.46 -9.63
N ARG A 3 9.56 4.21 -10.13
CA ARG A 3 8.80 3.87 -11.36
C ARG A 3 9.17 4.70 -12.58
N PHE A 4 10.18 5.55 -12.50
CA PHE A 4 10.63 6.38 -13.63
C PHE A 4 12.11 6.13 -13.91
N LEU A 5 12.44 5.95 -15.19
CA LEU A 5 13.80 5.81 -15.70
C LEU A 5 14.01 6.74 -16.89
N TYR A 6 15.25 7.19 -17.09
CA TYR A 6 15.60 7.91 -18.31
C TYR A 6 15.85 6.90 -19.43
N GLY A 7 14.98 6.89 -20.44
CA GLY A 7 15.08 6.01 -21.59
C GLY A 7 15.94 6.63 -22.66
N THR A 8 17.13 6.09 -22.88
CA THR A 8 18.08 6.59 -23.91
C THR A 8 17.52 6.49 -25.33
N LYS A 9 16.59 5.56 -25.59
CA LYS A 9 15.92 5.41 -26.90
C LYS A 9 14.94 6.53 -27.24
N VAL A 10 14.29 7.11 -26.23
CA VAL A 10 13.30 8.19 -26.38
C VAL A 10 13.83 9.54 -25.89
N ASN A 11 15.10 9.57 -25.44
CA ASN A 11 15.77 10.73 -24.87
C ASN A 11 14.94 11.46 -23.78
N GLY A 12 14.24 10.69 -22.94
CA GLY A 12 13.24 11.23 -22.01
C GLY A 12 12.87 10.29 -20.87
N VAL A 13 12.04 10.75 -19.95
CA VAL A 13 11.58 9.97 -18.79
C VAL A 13 10.47 8.99 -19.20
N VAL A 14 10.66 7.71 -18.87
CA VAL A 14 9.71 6.62 -19.17
C VAL A 14 9.18 6.02 -17.87
N LYS A 15 7.85 5.83 -17.80
CA LYS A 15 7.19 5.12 -16.70
C LYS A 15 7.38 3.61 -16.85
N ILE A 16 7.80 2.95 -15.77
CA ILE A 16 7.91 1.49 -15.67
C ILE A 16 6.52 0.94 -15.32
N GLY A 17 5.84 0.40 -16.31
CA GLY A 17 4.52 -0.25 -16.17
C GLY A 17 4.57 -1.67 -15.58
N LYS A 18 5.67 -2.06 -14.92
CA LYS A 18 5.76 -3.39 -14.30
C LYS A 18 4.73 -3.47 -13.16
N GLN A 19 3.83 -4.43 -13.29
CA GLN A 19 2.83 -4.68 -12.28
C GLN A 19 3.47 -5.30 -11.03
N VAL A 20 3.09 -4.79 -9.85
CA VAL A 20 3.59 -5.27 -8.57
C VAL A 20 2.39 -5.68 -7.75
N SER A 21 2.30 -6.98 -7.45
CA SER A 21 1.33 -7.48 -6.49
C SER A 21 1.72 -7.04 -5.08
N PHE A 22 0.71 -6.68 -4.30
CA PHE A 22 0.85 -6.36 -2.90
C PHE A 22 -0.33 -6.94 -2.14
N GLY A 23 -0.11 -7.27 -0.87
CA GLY A 23 -1.12 -7.90 -0.01
C GLY A 23 -1.45 -7.04 1.22
N PRO A 24 -2.48 -7.42 1.97
CA PRO A 24 -2.88 -6.74 3.21
C PRO A 24 -1.80 -6.81 4.29
N GLU A 25 -0.97 -7.85 4.26
CA GLU A 25 0.13 -8.06 5.19
C GLU A 25 1.45 -8.27 4.44
N LEU A 26 2.55 -7.85 5.09
CA LEU A 26 3.91 -8.07 4.63
C LEU A 26 4.74 -8.58 5.80
N GLU A 27 5.41 -9.70 5.60
CA GLU A 27 6.36 -10.27 6.56
C GLU A 27 7.78 -10.12 6.04
N ILE A 28 8.62 -9.45 6.83
CA ILE A 28 10.05 -9.27 6.55
C ILE A 28 10.81 -10.25 7.44
N GLN A 29 11.49 -11.20 6.80
CA GLN A 29 12.30 -12.19 7.48
C GLN A 29 13.62 -11.57 8.02
N PRO A 30 14.17 -12.08 9.13
CA PRO A 30 15.40 -11.55 9.73
C PRO A 30 16.64 -11.56 8.81
N ASP A 31 16.70 -12.51 7.89
CA ASP A 31 17.83 -12.74 6.99
C ASP A 31 18.04 -11.60 5.98
N ILE A 32 16.95 -10.97 5.53
CA ILE A 32 16.97 -9.82 4.62
C ILE A 32 17.15 -8.46 5.32
N ILE A 33 17.15 -8.44 6.66
CA ILE A 33 17.42 -7.22 7.43
C ILE A 33 18.92 -7.02 7.55
N ALA A 34 19.37 -5.76 7.40
CA ALA A 34 20.77 -5.39 7.58
C ALA A 34 21.29 -5.91 8.93
N PRO A 35 22.51 -6.49 9.00
CA PRO A 35 23.05 -7.10 10.22
C PRO A 35 22.91 -6.25 11.49
N ALA A 36 23.13 -4.93 11.37
CA ALA A 36 23.04 -3.99 12.48
C ALA A 36 21.64 -3.81 13.09
N ARG A 37 20.58 -4.29 12.42
CA ARG A 37 19.18 -4.21 12.86
C ARG A 37 18.49 -5.57 12.90
N LYS A 38 19.23 -6.68 12.77
CA LYS A 38 18.65 -8.02 12.78
C LYS A 38 17.98 -8.30 14.12
N THR A 39 16.71 -8.68 14.05
CA THR A 39 15.95 -9.24 15.17
C THR A 39 15.87 -10.75 15.02
N SER A 40 15.70 -11.49 16.11
CA SER A 40 15.49 -12.95 16.04
C SER A 40 14.13 -13.33 15.45
N GLN A 41 13.16 -12.42 15.48
CA GLN A 41 11.80 -12.62 15.01
C GLN A 41 11.54 -11.87 13.71
N SER A 42 10.67 -12.42 12.86
CA SER A 42 10.16 -11.73 11.68
C SER A 42 9.33 -10.51 12.07
N ALA A 43 9.40 -9.48 11.23
CA ALA A 43 8.63 -8.26 11.42
C ALA A 43 7.40 -8.29 10.50
N LYS A 44 6.21 -8.25 11.09
CA LYS A 44 4.93 -8.21 10.37
C LYS A 44 4.44 -6.79 10.23
N TYR A 45 3.88 -6.49 9.07
CA TYR A 45 3.35 -5.17 8.73
C TYR A 45 1.97 -5.30 8.10
N LYS A 46 1.09 -4.33 8.38
CA LYS A 46 -0.22 -4.19 7.77
C LYS A 46 -0.22 -3.04 6.78
N LEU A 47 -0.72 -3.27 5.57
CA LEU A 47 -0.95 -2.21 4.59
C LEU A 47 -2.10 -1.32 5.08
N PHE A 48 -1.92 -0.02 5.00
CA PHE A 48 -2.97 0.95 5.33
C PHE A 48 -3.14 2.06 4.30
N GLY A 49 -2.27 2.12 3.27
CA GLY A 49 -2.36 3.12 2.23
C GLY A 49 -1.74 2.64 0.91
N VAL A 50 -2.42 2.92 -0.20
CA VAL A 50 -1.94 2.67 -1.57
C VAL A 50 -2.15 3.92 -2.40
N LEU A 51 -1.05 4.52 -2.86
CA LEU A 51 -1.11 5.64 -3.79
C LEU A 51 -0.92 5.12 -5.21
N TYR A 52 -1.88 5.43 -6.08
CA TYR A 52 -1.83 5.10 -7.50
C TYR A 52 -1.44 6.32 -8.30
N HIS A 53 -0.62 6.11 -9.32
CA HIS A 53 -0.34 7.13 -10.32
C HIS A 53 -0.99 6.72 -11.63
N HIS A 54 -1.90 7.54 -12.12
CA HIS A 54 -2.61 7.35 -13.38
C HIS A 54 -1.78 7.85 -14.57
N GLY A 55 -2.01 7.28 -15.76
CA GLY A 55 -1.33 7.72 -16.98
C GLY A 55 0.14 7.32 -17.12
N VAL A 56 0.71 7.58 -18.29
CA VAL A 56 2.03 7.07 -18.73
C VAL A 56 3.19 8.07 -18.61
N SER A 57 2.88 9.35 -18.43
CA SER A 57 3.89 10.42 -18.36
C SER A 57 4.32 10.70 -16.92
N ALA A 58 5.54 11.23 -16.75
CA ALA A 58 6.04 11.71 -15.45
C ALA A 58 5.60 13.14 -15.12
N SER A 59 5.12 13.89 -16.13
CA SER A 59 4.90 15.34 -16.09
C SER A 59 3.43 15.74 -15.93
N GLY A 60 2.51 14.77 -15.97
CA GLY A 60 1.09 14.99 -15.74
C GLY A 60 0.44 13.65 -15.42
N GLY A 61 0.01 13.49 -14.18
CA GLY A 61 -0.60 12.27 -13.67
C GLY A 61 -1.57 12.60 -12.56
N HIS A 62 -2.83 12.19 -12.75
CA HIS A 62 -3.80 12.11 -11.66
C HIS A 62 -3.29 11.11 -10.63
N CYS A 63 -3.52 11.37 -9.35
CA CYS A 63 -3.12 10.46 -8.28
C CYS A 63 -4.31 10.18 -7.38
N THR A 64 -4.63 8.90 -7.20
CA THR A 64 -5.67 8.48 -6.24
C THR A 64 -5.04 7.72 -5.10
N LEU A 65 -5.72 7.72 -3.95
CA LEU A 65 -5.24 7.08 -2.73
C LEU A 65 -6.32 6.18 -2.16
N ASP A 66 -5.99 4.90 -1.95
CA ASP A 66 -6.79 4.03 -1.09
C ASP A 66 -6.21 4.04 0.32
N VAL A 67 -7.05 4.27 1.35
CA VAL A 67 -6.63 4.32 2.76
C VAL A 67 -7.52 3.40 3.61
N LEU A 68 -6.91 2.65 4.52
CA LEU A 68 -7.62 1.87 5.52
C LEU A 68 -7.98 2.79 6.70
N HIS A 69 -9.21 3.28 6.72
CA HIS A 69 -9.70 4.18 7.77
C HIS A 69 -10.05 3.38 9.04
N PRO A 70 -9.57 3.77 10.24
CA PRO A 70 -9.69 2.97 11.46
C PRO A 70 -11.11 2.76 11.99
N SER A 71 -12.01 3.69 11.71
CA SER A 71 -13.35 3.73 12.34
C SER A 71 -14.40 4.35 11.42
N ARG A 72 -14.53 3.84 10.19
CA ARG A 72 -15.48 4.41 9.22
C ARG A 72 -16.76 3.62 9.05
N ASP A 73 -16.78 2.31 9.37
CA ASP A 73 -18.03 1.56 9.32
C ASP A 73 -19.03 2.14 10.35
N LEU A 74 -20.06 2.83 9.86
CA LEU A 74 -21.11 3.47 10.65
C LEU A 74 -22.16 2.46 11.14
N ASN A 75 -22.08 1.19 10.72
CA ASN A 75 -23.01 0.15 11.14
C ASN A 75 -22.60 -0.45 12.49
N SER A 76 -23.10 0.12 13.58
CA SER A 76 -23.20 -0.44 14.95
C SER A 76 -21.90 -0.86 15.68
N LYS A 77 -20.78 -1.09 14.99
CA LYS A 77 -19.45 -1.30 15.58
C LYS A 77 -18.37 -0.67 14.68
N PRO A 78 -17.61 0.32 15.16
CA PRO A 78 -16.54 0.92 14.38
C PRO A 78 -15.52 -0.15 13.99
N ARG A 79 -15.31 -0.30 12.69
CA ARG A 79 -14.32 -1.20 12.10
C ARG A 79 -13.48 -0.47 11.07
N GLU A 80 -12.32 -1.04 10.83
CA GLU A 80 -11.46 -0.61 9.72
C GLU A 80 -12.18 -0.86 8.40
N SER A 81 -12.26 0.16 7.55
CA SER A 81 -12.79 0.04 6.19
C SER A 81 -11.97 0.87 5.21
N TRP A 82 -11.91 0.41 3.96
CA TRP A 82 -11.16 1.10 2.94
C TRP A 82 -11.96 2.25 2.33
N ILE A 83 -11.26 3.33 2.05
CA ILE A 83 -11.77 4.48 1.29
C ILE A 83 -10.86 4.77 0.13
N ARG A 84 -11.43 5.32 -0.94
CA ARG A 84 -10.71 5.95 -2.02
C ARG A 84 -10.86 7.46 -1.92
N ILE A 85 -9.74 8.15 -2.07
CA ILE A 85 -9.65 9.59 -2.20
C ILE A 85 -9.18 9.88 -3.63
N ASP A 86 -10.00 10.65 -4.34
CA ASP A 86 -9.81 11.10 -5.70
C ASP A 86 -10.07 12.61 -5.73
N ASP A 87 -9.02 13.40 -5.53
CA ASP A 87 -9.08 14.84 -5.27
C ASP A 87 -10.09 15.20 -4.17
N GLU A 88 -11.22 15.79 -4.55
CA GLU A 88 -12.30 16.20 -3.65
C GLU A 88 -13.32 15.09 -3.36
N LEU A 89 -13.25 13.97 -4.09
CA LEU A 89 -14.17 12.85 -3.97
C LEU A 89 -13.62 11.80 -3.00
N VAL A 90 -14.45 11.45 -2.02
CA VAL A 90 -14.16 10.37 -1.07
C VAL A 90 -15.25 9.31 -1.16
N SER A 91 -14.89 8.10 -1.53
CA SER A 91 -15.83 6.97 -1.68
C SER A 91 -15.40 5.77 -0.85
N ASP A 92 -16.36 4.93 -0.48
CA ASP A 92 -16.03 3.62 0.08
C ASP A 92 -15.49 2.70 -1.02
N VAL A 93 -14.54 1.85 -0.66
CA VAL A 93 -13.98 0.85 -1.57
C VAL A 93 -13.87 -0.48 -0.83
N ARG A 94 -14.09 -1.59 -1.52
CA ARG A 94 -14.01 -2.89 -0.87
C ARG A 94 -12.57 -3.40 -0.88
N SER A 95 -12.23 -4.26 0.07
CA SER A 95 -10.89 -4.85 0.14
C SER A 95 -10.52 -5.57 -1.16
N GLU A 96 -11.48 -6.27 -1.77
CA GLU A 96 -11.30 -6.95 -3.05
C GLU A 96 -10.95 -5.99 -4.21
N ASP A 97 -11.42 -4.74 -4.17
CA ASP A 97 -11.10 -3.74 -5.20
C ASP A 97 -9.68 -3.17 -5.00
N VAL A 98 -9.19 -3.16 -3.76
CA VAL A 98 -7.82 -2.73 -3.42
C VAL A 98 -6.80 -3.81 -3.81
N PHE A 99 -7.10 -5.09 -3.54
CA PHE A 99 -6.16 -6.19 -3.73
C PHE A 99 -6.35 -6.99 -5.04
N GLY A 100 -7.53 -6.93 -5.66
CA GLY A 100 -7.88 -7.71 -6.85
C GLY A 100 -7.71 -6.99 -8.18
N GLY A 101 -7.43 -5.68 -8.18
CA GLY A 101 -7.44 -4.82 -9.38
C GLY A 101 -6.24 -4.95 -10.32
N VAL A 102 -5.40 -5.98 -10.17
CA VAL A 102 -4.07 -6.06 -10.79
C VAL A 102 -4.13 -6.12 -12.33
N ASP A 103 -5.23 -6.60 -12.91
CA ASP A 103 -5.40 -6.79 -14.36
C ASP A 103 -6.33 -5.77 -15.04
N ARG A 104 -6.95 -4.85 -14.30
CA ARG A 104 -8.12 -4.09 -14.81
C ARG A 104 -7.91 -2.60 -15.01
N ASP A 105 -6.74 -2.05 -14.69
CA ASP A 105 -6.63 -0.61 -14.52
C ASP A 105 -5.27 -0.03 -14.90
N ASP A 106 -5.26 1.14 -15.53
CA ASP A 106 -4.07 1.95 -15.78
C ASP A 106 -3.50 2.57 -14.49
N ARG A 107 -4.21 2.40 -13.36
CA ARG A 107 -3.72 2.60 -11.99
C ARG A 107 -2.56 1.69 -11.63
N CYS A 108 -1.35 2.19 -11.83
CA CYS A 108 -0.15 1.55 -11.27
C CYS A 108 0.07 2.01 -9.82
N ALA A 109 0.08 1.08 -8.86
CA ALA A 109 0.42 1.38 -7.47
C ALA A 109 1.86 1.92 -7.36
N TYR A 110 2.03 3.16 -6.91
CA TYR A 110 3.31 3.89 -6.88
C TYR A 110 3.99 3.83 -5.51
N LEU A 111 3.22 4.06 -4.45
CA LEU A 111 3.66 4.00 -3.06
C LEU A 111 2.74 3.09 -2.26
N LEU A 112 3.35 2.28 -1.40
CA LEU A 112 2.68 1.39 -0.46
C LEU A 112 3.07 1.79 0.95
N PHE A 113 2.07 2.03 1.80
CA PHE A 113 2.26 2.43 3.17
C PHE A 113 1.91 1.28 4.10
N TYR A 114 2.94 0.72 4.72
CA TYR A 114 2.85 -0.38 5.66
C TYR A 114 3.19 0.13 7.07
N ARG A 115 2.40 -0.25 8.07
CA ARG A 115 2.71 0.00 9.49
C ARG A 115 3.06 -1.31 10.18
N ARG A 116 4.03 -1.30 11.08
CA ARG A 116 4.42 -2.50 11.84
C ARG A 116 3.25 -2.93 12.73
N ILE A 117 2.97 -4.23 12.74
CA ILE A 117 2.05 -4.85 13.69
C ILE A 117 2.92 -5.32 14.85
N SER A 118 2.76 -4.70 16.02
CA SER A 118 3.32 -5.25 17.26
C SER A 118 2.69 -6.61 17.47
N GLY A 119 3.49 -7.65 17.71
CA GLY A 119 2.94 -8.92 18.22
C GLY A 119 2.04 -8.57 19.42
N ALA A 120 0.82 -9.11 19.44
CA ALA A 120 -0.14 -8.86 20.50
C ALA A 120 0.60 -8.90 21.84
N ILE A 121 0.51 -7.82 22.62
CA ILE A 121 0.88 -7.89 24.03
C ILE A 121 0.03 -9.03 24.57
N ALA A 122 0.69 -10.13 24.96
CA ALA A 122 0.04 -11.15 25.76
C ALA A 122 -0.54 -10.39 26.95
N THR A 123 -1.85 -10.24 26.99
CA THR A 123 -2.54 -9.74 28.16
C THR A 123 -2.21 -10.73 29.26
N SER A 124 -1.20 -10.40 30.04
CA SER A 124 -0.88 -11.06 31.28
C SER A 124 -2.01 -10.71 32.24
N THR A 125 -3.12 -11.46 32.17
CA THR A 125 -4.08 -11.52 33.26
C THR A 125 -3.41 -12.21 34.43
N TYR A 126 -2.76 -11.40 35.28
CA TYR A 126 -2.64 -11.67 36.70
C TYR A 126 -3.58 -10.72 37.43
N GLY A 127 -4.47 -11.27 38.25
CA GLY A 127 -5.44 -10.55 39.07
C GLY A 127 -6.78 -11.26 39.09
#